data_AF-A0A0L0HVV3-F1
#
_entry.id   AF-A0A0L0HVV3-F1
#
_cell.length_a   1.000
_cell.length_b   1.000
_cell.length_c   1.000
_cell.angle_alpha   90.00
_cell.angle_beta   90.00
_cell.angle_gamma   90.00
#
_symmetry.space_group_name_H-M   'P 1'
#
loop_
_entity.id
_entity.type
_entity.pdbx_description
1 polymer ?
#
loop_
_entity_poly.entity_id
_entity_poly.type
_entity_poly.pdbx_seq_one_letter_code
_entity_poly.pdbx_strand_id
1 'polypeptide(L)'
;MSQSYTLHTLAYTVFLLHSAKYAVHSVSGVLLGKKTSKGIEITDAVPCFHGEVLKGSLEIAFQQIEIYATQTSTQIIGFYTANLNAADKEPSVAVTRIMDTIDERFSGAVLLVVSASILVH
;
A
#
# COMPACT_ATOMS: atom_id res chain seq x y z
N MET A 1 11.01 17.29 -13.39
CA MET A 1 11.14 16.00 -14.10
C MET A 1 9.89 15.20 -13.84
N SER A 2 9.30 14.56 -14.85
CA SER A 2 8.15 13.66 -14.64
C SER A 2 8.65 12.33 -14.07
N GLN A 3 8.16 11.95 -12.90
CA GLN A 3 8.45 10.66 -12.28
C GLN A 3 7.46 9.63 -12.83
N SER A 4 7.96 8.54 -13.44
CA SER A 4 7.10 7.46 -13.91
C SER A 4 6.87 6.41 -12.82
N TYR A 5 5.69 5.81 -12.82
CA TYR A 5 5.30 4.74 -11.89
C TYR A 5 4.79 3.56 -12.71
N THR A 6 5.28 2.36 -12.42
CA THR A 6 4.86 1.11 -13.06
C THR A 6 4.31 0.16 -12.01
N LEU A 7 3.04 -0.22 -12.15
CA LEU A 7 2.39 -1.19 -11.26
C LEU A 7 2.40 -2.58 -11.89
N HIS A 8 3.03 -3.53 -11.21
CA HIS A 8 3.08 -4.92 -11.66
C HIS A 8 1.77 -5.64 -11.35
N THR A 9 1.43 -6.63 -12.19
CA THR A 9 0.20 -7.43 -12.06
C THR A 9 0.08 -8.13 -10.72
N LEU A 10 1.18 -8.60 -10.13
CA LEU A 10 1.17 -9.25 -8.81
C LEU A 10 0.68 -8.29 -7.73
N ALA A 11 1.34 -7.13 -7.59
CA ALA A 11 0.93 -6.09 -6.64
C ALA A 11 -0.55 -5.71 -6.82
N TYR A 12 -0.96 -5.45 -8.08
CA TYR A 12 -2.33 -5.12 -8.42
C TYR A 12 -3.32 -6.19 -7.96
N THR A 13 -3.04 -7.44 -8.28
CA THR A 13 -3.91 -8.57 -7.95
C THR A 13 -4.02 -8.77 -6.45
N VAL A 14 -2.92 -8.65 -5.71
CA VAL A 14 -2.91 -8.88 -4.26
C VAL A 14 -3.75 -7.84 -3.53
N PHE A 15 -3.54 -6.54 -3.76
CA PHE A 15 -4.35 -5.54 -3.05
C PHE A 15 -5.81 -5.60 -3.48
N LEU A 16 -6.10 -5.91 -4.75
CA LEU A 16 -7.46 -6.00 -5.26
C LEU A 16 -8.20 -7.18 -4.61
N LEU A 17 -7.58 -8.37 -4.57
CA LEU A 17 -8.16 -9.56 -3.94
C LEU A 17 -8.30 -9.38 -2.42
N HIS A 18 -7.35 -8.71 -1.78
CA HIS A 18 -7.46 -8.38 -0.36
C HIS A 18 -8.68 -7.51 -0.08
N SER A 19 -8.88 -6.44 -0.87
CA SER A 19 -10.08 -5.60 -0.77
C SER A 19 -11.37 -6.35 -1.08
N ALA A 20 -11.37 -7.21 -2.11
CA ALA A 20 -12.53 -8.02 -2.48
C ALA A 20 -12.94 -9.01 -1.36
N LYS A 21 -11.94 -9.67 -0.75
CA LYS A 21 -12.17 -10.67 0.32
C LYS A 21 -12.83 -10.05 1.56
N TYR A 22 -12.56 -8.78 1.85
CA TYR A 22 -13.10 -8.06 3.01
C TYR A 22 -13.90 -6.83 2.58
N ALA A 23 -14.84 -7.01 1.65
CA ALA A 23 -15.62 -5.92 1.03
C ALA A 23 -16.44 -5.05 2.01
N VAL A 24 -16.68 -5.52 3.24
CA VAL A 24 -17.42 -4.80 4.29
C VAL A 24 -16.51 -4.21 5.37
N HIS A 25 -15.20 -4.15 5.14
CA HIS A 25 -14.21 -3.56 6.04
C HIS A 25 -13.32 -2.59 5.26
N SER A 26 -12.77 -1.59 5.96
CA SER A 26 -11.62 -0.90 5.42
C SER A 26 -10.44 -1.87 5.39
N VAL A 27 -9.69 -1.91 4.29
CA VAL A 27 -8.47 -2.72 4.23
C VAL A 27 -7.27 -1.86 3.91
N SER A 28 -6.11 -2.27 4.40
CA SER A 28 -4.87 -1.62 4.03
C SER A 28 -3.66 -2.54 4.08
N GLY A 29 -2.59 -2.11 3.43
CA GLY A 29 -1.36 -2.87 3.38
C GLY A 29 -0.23 -2.09 2.73
N VAL A 30 0.95 -2.71 2.70
CA VAL A 30 2.20 -2.08 2.28
C VAL A 30 2.50 -2.42 0.82
N LEU A 31 3.04 -1.46 0.08
CA LEU A 31 3.52 -1.65 -1.28
C LEU A 31 5.04 -1.85 -1.28
N LEU A 32 5.49 -2.88 -1.99
CA LEU A 32 6.89 -3.22 -2.15
C LEU A 32 7.35 -2.96 -3.58
N GLY A 33 8.60 -2.53 -3.70
CA GLY A 33 9.15 -2.25 -5.01
C GLY A 33 10.55 -1.68 -4.96
N LYS A 34 10.91 -0.96 -6.02
CA LYS A 34 12.24 -0.36 -6.17
C LYS A 34 12.22 0.85 -7.10
N LYS A 35 13.18 1.73 -6.89
CA LYS A 35 13.49 2.82 -7.83
C LYS A 35 14.45 2.30 -8.91
N THR A 36 14.14 2.57 -10.16
CA THR A 36 14.97 2.23 -11.32
C THR A 36 15.32 3.49 -12.12
N SER A 37 16.17 3.36 -13.13
CA SER A 37 16.46 4.47 -14.05
C SER A 37 15.24 4.94 -14.85
N LYS A 38 14.19 4.11 -14.94
CA LYS A 38 12.96 4.40 -15.67
C LYS A 38 11.87 5.02 -14.80
N GLY A 39 11.91 4.81 -13.48
CA GLY A 39 10.86 5.25 -12.58
C GLY A 39 10.81 4.48 -11.27
N ILE A 40 9.62 4.40 -10.67
CA ILE A 40 9.36 3.58 -9.49
C ILE A 40 8.52 2.39 -9.94
N GLU A 41 9.01 1.18 -9.65
CA GLU A 41 8.33 -0.08 -9.95
C GLU A 41 7.69 -0.61 -8.67
N ILE A 42 6.36 -0.73 -8.67
CA ILE A 42 5.57 -1.35 -7.61
C ILE A 42 5.40 -2.81 -7.98
N THR A 43 6.21 -3.68 -7.38
CA THR A 43 6.36 -5.07 -7.81
C THR A 43 5.49 -6.04 -7.03
N ASP A 44 5.23 -5.74 -5.75
CA ASP A 44 4.45 -6.60 -4.86
C ASP A 44 3.66 -5.79 -3.82
N ALA A 45 2.74 -6.43 -3.11
CA ALA A 45 1.95 -5.83 -2.05
C ALA A 45 1.78 -6.82 -0.89
N VAL A 46 1.82 -6.32 0.35
CA VAL A 46 1.62 -7.11 1.57
C VAL A 46 0.32 -6.68 2.24
N PRO A 47 -0.72 -7.54 2.29
CA PRO A 47 -1.91 -7.34 3.11
C PRO A 47 -1.58 -7.24 4.60
N CYS A 48 -2.10 -6.22 5.29
CA CYS A 48 -1.79 -6.02 6.71
C CYS A 48 -3.03 -5.91 7.60
N PHE A 49 -4.02 -5.09 7.23
CA PHE A 49 -5.10 -4.71 8.15
C PHE A 49 -6.48 -4.78 7.49
N HIS A 50 -7.49 -5.10 8.32
CA HIS A 50 -8.92 -5.16 7.98
C HIS A 50 -9.71 -4.34 9.01
N GLY A 51 -9.51 -3.03 9.02
CA GLY A 51 -10.11 -2.11 9.99
C GLY A 51 -9.16 -0.96 10.33
N GLU A 52 -9.30 -0.44 11.53
CA GLU A 52 -8.43 0.61 12.07
C GLU A 52 -6.99 0.10 12.24
N VAL A 53 -6.03 0.93 11.85
CA VAL A 53 -4.60 0.64 11.97
C VAL A 53 -4.09 1.14 13.31
N LEU A 54 -3.73 0.22 14.20
CA LEU A 54 -3.13 0.57 15.49
C LEU A 54 -1.62 0.68 15.37
N LYS A 55 -1.04 1.72 16.00
CA LYS A 55 0.39 2.02 15.92
C LYS A 55 1.28 0.82 16.26
N GLY A 56 0.99 0.09 17.34
CA GLY A 56 1.80 -1.08 17.72
C GLY A 56 1.77 -2.20 16.68
N SER A 57 0.60 -2.47 16.09
CA SER A 57 0.48 -3.47 15.01
C SER A 57 1.18 -3.03 13.73
N LEU A 58 1.15 -1.73 13.43
CA LEU A 58 1.85 -1.14 12.30
C LEU A 58 3.36 -1.25 12.43
N GLU A 59 3.91 -0.93 13.60
CA GLU A 59 5.36 -1.00 13.86
C GLU A 59 5.89 -2.42 13.65
N ILE A 60 5.18 -3.43 14.19
CA ILE A 60 5.56 -4.85 14.02
C ILE A 60 5.45 -5.26 12.55
N ALA A 61 4.35 -4.90 11.88
CA ALA A 61 4.16 -5.22 10.46
C ALA A 61 5.29 -4.61 9.60
N PHE A 62 5.64 -3.34 9.83
CA PHE A 62 6.72 -2.67 9.08
C PHE A 62 8.06 -3.35 9.32
N GLN A 63 8.41 -3.70 10.56
CA GLN A 63 9.65 -4.42 10.85
C GLN A 63 9.72 -5.77 10.12
N GLN A 64 8.64 -6.55 10.13
CA GLN A 64 8.60 -7.84 9.45
C GLN A 64 8.70 -7.68 7.93
N ILE A 65 8.02 -6.68 7.37
CA ILE A 65 8.01 -6.40 5.94
C ILE A 65 9.38 -5.86 5.49
N GLU A 66 10.07 -5.05 6.29
CA GLU A 66 11.45 -4.60 6.00
C GLU A 66 12.43 -5.77 5.91
N ILE A 67 12.32 -6.76 6.81
CA ILE A 67 13.12 -7.99 6.77
C ILE A 67 12.84 -8.76 5.47
N TYR A 68 11.57 -8.96 5.13
CA TYR A 68 11.17 -9.64 3.89
C TYR A 68 11.62 -8.89 2.63
N ALA A 69 11.48 -7.56 2.62
CA ALA A 69 11.87 -6.71 1.51
C ALA A 69 13.38 -6.81 1.24
N THR A 70 14.18 -6.82 2.31
CA THR A 70 15.64 -7.05 2.23
C THR A 70 15.97 -8.40 1.59
N GLN A 71 15.28 -9.47 1.99
CA GLN A 71 15.48 -10.82 1.43
C GLN A 71 15.12 -10.93 -0.05
N THR A 72 14.20 -10.09 -0.53
CA THR A 72 13.71 -10.09 -1.91
C THR A 72 14.31 -8.98 -2.77
N SER A 73 15.29 -8.23 -2.25
CA SER A 73 15.89 -7.06 -2.93
C SER A 73 14.84 -6.01 -3.36
N THR A 74 13.82 -5.83 -2.52
CA THR A 74 12.80 -4.79 -2.64
C THR A 74 12.86 -3.87 -1.42
N GLN A 75 12.03 -2.82 -1.40
CA GLN A 75 11.88 -1.94 -0.25
C GLN A 75 10.40 -1.54 -0.09
N ILE A 76 10.05 -1.06 1.09
CA ILE A 76 8.76 -0.38 1.31
C ILE A 76 8.77 0.92 0.52
N ILE A 77 7.85 1.05 -0.44
CA ILE A 77 7.75 2.24 -1.31
C ILE A 77 6.41 2.95 -1.19
N GLY A 78 5.50 2.44 -0.36
CA GLY A 78 4.16 2.98 -0.30
C GLY A 78 3.18 2.17 0.52
N PHE A 79 1.93 2.60 0.45
CA PHE A 79 0.81 2.02 1.15
C PHE A 79 -0.41 1.96 0.23
N TYR A 80 -1.29 1.00 0.45
CA TYR A 80 -2.61 1.01 -0.16
C TYR A 80 -3.69 1.00 0.91
N THR A 81 -4.82 1.63 0.59
CA THR A 81 -6.01 1.63 1.43
C THR A 81 -7.25 1.48 0.57
N ALA A 82 -8.22 0.71 1.06
CA ALA A 82 -9.59 0.74 0.56
C ALA A 82 -10.47 1.19 1.73
N ASN A 83 -11.15 2.31 1.54
CA ASN A 83 -12.07 2.83 2.56
C ASN A 83 -13.35 1.99 2.59
N LEU A 84 -14.00 1.93 3.76
CA LEU A 84 -15.25 1.20 3.92
C LEU A 84 -16.35 1.74 3.00
N ASN A 85 -16.40 3.07 2.83
CA ASN A 85 -17.32 3.71 1.89
C ASN A 85 -16.67 3.78 0.50
N ALA A 86 -17.26 3.09 -0.48
CA ALA A 86 -16.77 3.05 -1.86
C ALA A 86 -16.64 4.43 -2.53
N ALA A 87 -17.46 5.40 -2.12
CA ALA A 87 -17.46 6.76 -2.63
C ALA A 87 -16.35 7.63 -2.00
N ASP A 88 -15.84 7.24 -0.83
CA ASP A 88 -14.79 7.95 -0.14
C ASP A 88 -13.42 7.53 -0.69
N LYS A 89 -12.76 8.48 -1.37
CA LYS A 89 -11.43 8.29 -1.98
C LYS A 89 -10.34 9.05 -1.22
N GLU A 90 -10.68 9.68 -0.10
CA GLU A 90 -9.72 10.45 0.68
C GLU A 90 -9.00 9.51 1.65
N PRO A 91 -7.67 9.64 1.82
CA PRO A 91 -6.96 8.93 2.88
C PRO A 91 -7.39 9.44 4.25
N SER A 92 -7.50 8.52 5.21
CA SER A 92 -7.68 8.92 6.61
C SER A 92 -6.43 9.62 7.14
N VAL A 93 -6.58 10.40 8.22
CA VAL A 93 -5.45 11.06 8.90
C VAL A 93 -4.37 10.05 9.31
N ALA A 94 -4.76 8.83 9.70
CA ALA A 94 -3.82 7.77 10.03
C ALA A 94 -3.01 7.36 8.79
N VAL A 95 -3.66 7.15 7.64
CA VAL A 95 -2.97 6.83 6.38
C VAL A 95 -2.03 7.94 5.95
N THR A 96 -2.42 9.22 6.08
CA THR A 96 -1.55 10.36 5.76
C THR A 96 -0.26 10.34 6.60
N ARG A 97 -0.36 10.11 7.92
CA ARG A 97 0.82 10.02 8.80
C ARG A 97 1.73 8.82 8.47
N ILE A 98 1.13 7.70 8.07
CA ILE A 98 1.87 6.54 7.59
C ILE A 98 2.65 6.91 6.33
N MET A 99 2.01 7.60 5.38
CA MET A 99 2.65 8.06 4.16
C MET A 99 3.79 9.05 4.42
N ASP A 100 3.63 9.98 5.35
CA ASP A 100 4.72 10.89 5.77
C ASP A 100 5.95 10.09 6.23
N THR A 101 5.73 9.05 7.06
CA THR A 101 6.78 8.17 7.57
C THR A 101 7.48 7.38 6.44
N ILE A 102 6.73 6.97 5.41
CA ILE A 102 7.30 6.25 4.26
C ILE A 102 8.09 7.22 3.38
N ASP A 103 7.59 8.43 3.12
CA ASP A 103 8.26 9.39 2.24
C ASP A 103 9.59 9.91 2.82
N GLU A 104 9.69 9.99 4.16
CA GLU A 104 10.97 10.25 4.85
C GLU A 104 12.06 9.21 4.53
N ARG A 105 11.67 7.96 4.22
CA ARG A 105 12.59 6.85 3.94
C ARG A 105 12.73 6.56 2.44
N PHE A 106 11.71 6.89 1.65
CA PHE A 106 11.66 6.62 0.23
C PHE A 106 11.08 7.82 -0.53
N SER A 107 11.97 8.60 -1.16
CA SER A 107 11.56 9.73 -1.99
C SER A 107 10.75 9.29 -3.20
N GLY A 108 9.48 9.70 -3.22
CA GLY A 108 8.50 9.31 -4.23
C GLY A 108 7.54 8.23 -3.74
N ALA A 109 7.25 8.21 -2.43
CA ALA A 109 6.32 7.26 -1.83
C ALA A 109 4.96 7.26 -2.54
N VAL A 110 4.36 6.07 -2.64
CA VAL A 110 3.11 5.87 -3.39
C VAL A 110 1.97 5.54 -2.44
N LEU A 111 0.87 6.28 -2.55
CA LEU A 111 -0.39 5.91 -1.95
C LEU A 111 -1.35 5.43 -3.04
N LEU A 112 -1.87 4.20 -2.90
CA LEU A 112 -2.96 3.70 -3.73
C LEU A 112 -4.26 3.69 -2.93
N VAL A 113 -5.23 4.50 -3.36
CA VAL A 113 -6.60 4.45 -2.81
C VAL A 113 -7.48 3.61 -3.73
N VAL A 114 -7.90 2.45 -3.24
CA VAL A 114 -8.74 1.50 -3.95
C VAL A 114 -10.20 1.87 -3.70
N SER A 115 -10.93 2.20 -4.77
CA SER A 115 -12.38 2.42 -4.67
C SER A 115 -13.09 1.07 -4.58
N ALA A 116 -14.05 0.90 -3.68
CA ALA A 116 -14.79 -0.37 -3.59
C ALA A 116 -15.86 -0.53 -4.70
N SER A 117 -16.12 0.48 -5.53
CA SER A 117 -17.06 0.37 -6.67
C SER A 117 -16.57 -0.56 -7.77
N ILE A 118 -15.26 -0.82 -7.86
CA ILE A 118 -14.69 -1.86 -8.74
C ILE A 118 -14.90 -3.29 -8.19
N LEU A 119 -15.44 -3.45 -6.97
CA LEU A 119 -15.60 -4.75 -6.31
C LEU A 119 -17.07 -5.22 -6.26
N VAL A 120 -18.03 -4.34 -6.55
CA VAL A 120 -19.46 -4.65 -6.52
C VAL A 120 -20.07 -4.26 -7.86
N HIS A 121 -20.35 -5.25 -8.70
CA HIS A 121 -21.21 -5.11 -9.88
C HIS A 121 -22.65 -5.43 -9.51
#